data_AF-A0A7L4P696-F1
#
_entry.id   AF-A0A7L4P696-F1
#
_cell.length_a   1.000
_cell.length_b   1.000
_cell.length_c   1.000
_cell.angle_alpha   90.00
_cell.angle_beta   90.00
_cell.angle_gamma   90.00
#
_symmetry.space_group_name_H-M   'P 1'
#
loop_
_entity.id
_entity.type
_entity.pdbx_description
1 polymer ?
#
loop_
_entity_poly.entity_id
_entity_poly.type
_entity_poly.pdbx_seq_one_letter_code
_entity_poly.pdbx_strand_id
1 'polypeptide(L)'
;MGRRLTILAHGDADGVCSAALVKAALRDQYSEIQVVFTHPVDLVKDFQQYARGDVYIVDVAIDEKAAQEVQKLFRAYGGRVVYIDHHPLSADLAGAEVIHEEGPSASELTYRKLGGLLPPSYSRVALYGAISDYMDYTEWVKSALEKWDKRIVYFEAGVLMQGLERARKDHDFKRAVVDHLAENRTPSSMERLMKLAEEQAGINEALVGWVERYVAKRGGVAFVVNPPGPLGLAANLARGLTDSPVGIAAEERGDIYVMSLRSVQVDLNQFLRDFARRYSVSGGGHKNAAGARIPKRLFDVFVEELSSYISRLRWGPAFSQ
;
A
#
# COMPACT_ATOMS: atom_id res chain seq x y z
N MET A 1 -29.57 -15.18 16.37
CA MET A 1 -28.88 -14.13 15.58
C MET A 1 -27.59 -14.73 15.05
N GLY A 2 -27.33 -14.66 13.74
CA GLY A 2 -26.11 -15.23 13.16
C GLY A 2 -24.87 -14.38 13.48
N ARG A 3 -23.69 -14.98 13.38
CA ARG A 3 -22.41 -14.29 13.62
C ARG A 3 -22.16 -13.25 12.53
N ARG A 4 -21.69 -12.07 12.93
CA ARG A 4 -21.30 -10.96 12.03
C ARG A 4 -19.78 -10.81 12.00
N LEU A 5 -19.26 -10.44 10.83
CA LEU A 5 -17.85 -10.11 10.63
C LEU A 5 -17.75 -8.74 9.94
N THR A 6 -16.94 -7.85 10.50
CA THR A 6 -16.51 -6.61 9.85
C THR A 6 -15.06 -6.77 9.39
N ILE A 7 -14.78 -6.49 8.11
CA ILE A 7 -13.43 -6.42 7.55
C ILE A 7 -13.10 -4.95 7.30
N LEU A 8 -12.16 -4.40 8.07
CA LEU A 8 -11.59 -3.08 7.87
C LEU A 8 -10.32 -3.24 7.04
N ALA A 9 -10.35 -2.81 5.79
CA ALA A 9 -9.27 -3.05 4.84
C ALA A 9 -8.72 -1.74 4.29
N HIS A 10 -7.46 -1.72 3.87
CA HIS A 10 -6.99 -0.67 2.99
C HIS A 10 -7.57 -0.82 1.58
N GLY A 11 -7.64 0.30 0.85
CA GLY A 11 -8.38 0.40 -0.40
C GLY A 11 -7.56 0.18 -1.66
N ASP A 12 -6.29 -0.18 -1.56
CA ASP A 12 -5.46 -0.57 -2.70
C ASP A 12 -5.58 -2.08 -2.98
N ALA A 13 -4.74 -2.59 -3.88
CA ALA A 13 -4.81 -3.97 -4.31
C ALA A 13 -4.45 -4.98 -3.20
N ASP A 14 -3.50 -4.66 -2.31
CA ASP A 14 -3.11 -5.57 -1.23
C ASP A 14 -4.21 -5.70 -0.18
N GLY A 15 -4.77 -4.57 0.27
CA GLY A 15 -5.94 -4.55 1.14
C GLY A 15 -7.19 -5.18 0.53
N VAL A 16 -7.49 -4.93 -0.76
CA VAL A 16 -8.61 -5.56 -1.48
C VAL A 16 -8.44 -7.07 -1.59
N CYS A 17 -7.24 -7.56 -1.94
CA CYS A 17 -6.95 -8.99 -1.99
C CYS A 17 -7.04 -9.65 -0.61
N SER A 18 -6.51 -8.98 0.43
CA SER A 18 -6.61 -9.44 1.81
C SER A 18 -8.07 -9.57 2.25
N ALA A 19 -8.89 -8.55 1.99
CA ALA A 19 -10.32 -8.58 2.31
C ALA A 19 -11.07 -9.70 1.57
N ALA A 20 -10.73 -9.93 0.30
CA ALA A 20 -11.31 -11.02 -0.50
C ALA A 20 -10.95 -12.40 0.05
N LEU A 21 -9.71 -12.60 0.48
CA LEU A 21 -9.25 -13.85 1.10
C LEU A 21 -9.94 -14.11 2.44
N VAL A 22 -10.04 -13.10 3.31
CA VAL A 22 -10.78 -13.20 4.59
C VAL A 22 -12.23 -13.55 4.31
N LYS A 23 -12.89 -12.83 3.40
CA LYS A 23 -14.29 -13.06 3.05
C LYS A 23 -14.50 -14.47 2.48
N ALA A 24 -13.67 -14.92 1.55
CA ALA A 24 -13.76 -16.25 0.96
C ALA A 24 -13.59 -17.36 2.01
N ALA A 25 -12.59 -17.23 2.89
CA ALA A 25 -12.26 -18.27 3.87
C ALA A 25 -13.31 -18.43 4.97
N LEU A 26 -14.03 -17.34 5.28
CA LEU A 26 -14.94 -17.28 6.43
C LEU A 26 -16.42 -17.17 6.04
N ARG A 27 -16.77 -17.15 4.75
CA ARG A 27 -18.16 -16.95 4.27
C ARG A 27 -19.19 -17.90 4.85
N ASP A 28 -18.81 -19.13 5.16
CA ASP A 28 -19.73 -20.15 5.69
C ASP A 28 -19.85 -20.09 7.23
N GLN A 29 -18.99 -19.32 7.90
CA GLN A 29 -18.96 -19.19 9.37
C GLN A 29 -19.78 -18.00 9.88
N TYR A 30 -20.06 -17.03 9.01
CA TYR A 30 -20.72 -15.77 9.34
C TYR A 30 -21.95 -15.56 8.46
N SER A 31 -23.06 -15.13 9.06
CA SER A 31 -24.29 -14.83 8.30
C SER A 31 -24.22 -13.50 7.56
N GLU A 32 -23.30 -12.62 7.94
CA GLU A 32 -23.12 -11.30 7.37
C GLU A 32 -21.63 -10.93 7.45
N ILE A 33 -21.05 -10.54 6.31
CA ILE A 33 -19.67 -10.06 6.20
C ILE A 33 -19.69 -8.68 5.53
N GLN A 34 -19.33 -7.65 6.30
CA GLN A 34 -19.24 -6.28 5.83
C GLN A 34 -17.78 -5.91 5.55
N VAL A 35 -17.51 -5.27 4.41
CA VAL A 35 -16.19 -4.72 4.08
C VAL A 35 -16.24 -3.20 4.13
N VAL A 36 -15.33 -2.61 4.90
CA VAL A 36 -15.19 -1.17 5.08
C VAL A 36 -13.76 -0.80 4.73
N PHE A 37 -13.59 0.10 3.75
CA PHE A 37 -12.28 0.63 3.41
C PHE A 37 -11.93 1.78 4.34
N THR A 38 -10.78 1.68 5.00
CA THR A 38 -10.25 2.65 5.97
C THR A 38 -8.79 2.98 5.65
N HIS A 39 -8.26 4.00 6.32
CA HIS A 39 -6.86 4.38 6.28
C HIS A 39 -6.31 4.51 7.71
N PRO A 40 -4.98 4.53 7.90
CA PRO A 40 -4.37 4.64 9.24
C PRO A 40 -4.94 5.78 10.11
N VAL A 41 -5.19 6.94 9.49
CA VAL A 41 -5.71 8.14 10.19
C VAL A 41 -7.19 8.05 10.56
N ASP A 42 -7.95 7.21 9.86
CA ASP A 42 -9.40 7.05 10.05
C ASP A 42 -9.77 5.77 10.82
N LEU A 43 -8.80 4.87 11.06
CA LEU A 43 -9.04 3.53 11.63
C LEU A 43 -9.85 3.56 12.93
N VAL A 44 -9.50 4.44 13.86
CA VAL A 44 -10.22 4.55 15.15
C VAL A 44 -11.69 4.92 14.92
N LYS A 45 -11.92 5.95 14.09
CA LYS A 45 -13.26 6.44 13.77
C LYS A 45 -14.07 5.37 13.06
N ASP A 46 -13.51 4.74 12.04
CA ASP A 46 -14.20 3.74 11.23
C ASP A 46 -14.45 2.45 12.04
N PHE A 47 -13.52 2.07 12.93
CA PHE A 47 -13.74 0.95 13.86
C PHE A 47 -14.91 1.26 14.80
N GLN A 48 -14.93 2.41 15.47
CA GLN A 48 -16.04 2.79 16.36
C GLN A 48 -17.39 2.82 15.63
N GLN A 49 -17.40 3.35 14.41
CA GLN A 49 -18.61 3.49 13.62
C GLN A 49 -19.15 2.14 13.12
N TYR A 50 -18.26 1.28 12.59
CA TYR A 50 -18.66 0.13 11.78
C TYR A 50 -18.35 -1.24 12.38
N ALA A 51 -17.47 -1.37 13.39
CA ALA A 51 -17.12 -2.67 13.96
C ALA A 51 -18.35 -3.34 14.61
N ARG A 52 -18.75 -4.50 14.10
CA ARG A 52 -19.86 -5.31 14.64
C ARG A 52 -19.50 -6.79 14.57
N GLY A 53 -19.62 -7.51 15.69
CA GLY A 53 -19.25 -8.93 15.75
C GLY A 53 -17.74 -9.11 15.80
N ASP A 54 -17.21 -10.09 15.06
CA ASP A 54 -15.76 -10.24 14.94
C ASP A 54 -15.21 -9.22 13.92
N VAL A 55 -13.95 -8.82 14.07
CA VAL A 55 -13.31 -7.82 13.25
C VAL A 55 -11.99 -8.33 12.70
N TYR A 56 -11.81 -8.22 11.39
CA TYR A 56 -10.51 -8.35 10.73
C TYR A 56 -10.05 -6.97 10.26
N ILE A 57 -8.83 -6.60 10.60
CA ILE A 57 -8.16 -5.40 10.09
C ILE A 57 -7.02 -5.88 9.22
N VAL A 58 -7.03 -5.51 7.93
CA VAL A 58 -6.07 -6.01 6.95
C VAL A 58 -5.42 -4.87 6.17
N ASP A 59 -4.09 -4.87 6.12
CA ASP A 59 -3.28 -3.90 5.37
C ASP A 59 -3.43 -2.44 5.84
N VAL A 60 -3.71 -2.21 7.13
CA VAL A 60 -3.93 -0.86 7.67
C VAL A 60 -2.90 -0.58 8.75
N ALA A 61 -1.86 0.18 8.41
CA ALA A 61 -0.85 0.62 9.37
C ALA A 61 -1.46 1.36 10.58
N ILE A 62 -0.83 1.21 11.75
CA ILE A 62 -1.18 1.97 12.95
C ILE A 62 -0.36 3.25 13.04
N ASP A 63 -1.02 4.41 12.96
CA ASP A 63 -0.40 5.71 13.21
C ASP A 63 0.15 5.74 14.66
N GLU A 64 1.43 6.08 14.80
CA GLU A 64 2.13 6.25 16.09
C GLU A 64 1.34 7.14 17.06
N LYS A 65 0.66 8.17 16.54
CA LYS A 65 -0.14 9.09 17.35
C LYS A 65 -1.43 8.46 17.88
N ALA A 66 -1.98 7.49 17.14
CA ALA A 66 -3.23 6.80 17.47
C ALA A 66 -3.00 5.47 18.19
N ALA A 67 -1.77 4.98 18.27
CA ALA A 67 -1.45 3.64 18.78
C ALA A 67 -2.03 3.33 20.17
N GLN A 68 -1.94 4.28 21.11
CA GLN A 68 -2.52 4.11 22.46
C GLN A 68 -4.05 4.06 22.45
N GLU A 69 -4.69 4.82 21.56
CA GLU A 69 -6.14 4.84 21.41
C GLU A 69 -6.64 3.54 20.77
N VAL A 70 -5.96 3.08 19.72
CA VAL A 70 -6.23 1.79 19.06
C VAL A 70 -6.13 0.64 20.07
N GLN A 71 -5.08 0.61 20.90
CA GLN A 71 -4.91 -0.42 21.92
C GLN A 71 -6.07 -0.43 22.94
N LYS A 72 -6.49 0.76 23.43
CA LYS A 72 -7.64 0.88 24.33
C LYS A 72 -8.93 0.40 23.66
N LEU A 73 -9.11 0.75 22.39
CA LEU A 73 -10.27 0.38 21.60
C LEU A 73 -10.37 -1.14 21.43
N PHE A 74 -9.27 -1.81 21.08
CA PHE A 74 -9.26 -3.27 20.93
C PHE A 74 -9.52 -3.99 22.24
N ARG A 75 -8.91 -3.57 23.35
CA ARG A 75 -9.15 -4.17 24.68
C ARG A 75 -10.59 -4.00 25.16
N ALA A 76 -11.22 -2.87 24.85
CA ALA A 76 -12.59 -2.58 25.24
C ALA A 76 -13.62 -3.25 24.32
N TYR A 77 -13.20 -3.73 23.14
CA TYR A 77 -14.11 -4.33 22.17
C TYR A 77 -14.55 -5.72 22.62
N GLY A 78 -15.86 -5.96 22.63
CA GLY A 78 -16.44 -7.21 23.11
C GLY A 78 -16.37 -8.39 22.12
N GLY A 79 -15.98 -8.14 20.87
CA GLY A 79 -15.80 -9.16 19.83
C GLY A 79 -14.33 -9.53 19.62
N ARG A 80 -14.05 -10.57 18.83
CA ARG A 80 -12.67 -10.90 18.46
C ARG A 80 -12.12 -9.86 17.49
N VAL A 81 -10.88 -9.43 17.68
CA VAL A 81 -10.15 -8.59 16.73
C VAL A 81 -8.94 -9.37 16.21
N VAL A 82 -8.79 -9.44 14.88
CA VAL A 82 -7.62 -10.00 14.20
C VAL A 82 -7.01 -8.88 13.35
N TYR A 83 -5.72 -8.64 13.52
CA TYR A 83 -4.96 -7.63 12.80
C TYR A 83 -3.90 -8.33 11.93
N ILE A 84 -3.93 -8.10 10.62
CA ILE A 84 -2.99 -8.65 9.64
C ILE A 84 -2.36 -7.51 8.86
N ASP A 85 -1.08 -7.28 9.05
CA ASP A 85 -0.40 -6.15 8.42
C ASP A 85 1.10 -6.41 8.31
N HIS A 86 1.76 -5.65 7.45
CA HIS A 86 3.18 -5.76 7.14
C HIS A 86 3.96 -4.46 7.38
N HIS A 87 3.27 -3.35 7.66
CA HIS A 87 3.89 -2.07 7.97
C HIS A 87 4.64 -2.12 9.32
N PRO A 88 5.67 -1.28 9.54
CA PRO A 88 6.34 -1.22 10.83
C PRO A 88 5.36 -0.97 11.99
N LEU A 89 5.38 -1.85 12.99
CA LEU A 89 4.52 -1.72 14.17
C LEU A 89 5.03 -0.60 15.09
N SER A 90 4.13 0.30 15.44
CA SER A 90 4.40 1.43 16.34
C SER A 90 4.16 1.12 17.82
N ALA A 91 3.39 0.07 18.13
CA ALA A 91 3.09 -0.35 19.49
C ALA A 91 2.59 -1.80 19.54
N ASP A 92 2.55 -2.37 20.75
CA ASP A 92 1.86 -3.62 21.04
C ASP A 92 0.32 -3.44 20.98
N LEU A 93 -0.34 -4.22 20.12
CA LEU A 93 -1.78 -4.16 19.88
C LEU A 93 -2.57 -5.15 20.75
N ALA A 94 -2.27 -5.16 22.05
CA ALA A 94 -2.98 -5.97 23.04
C ALA A 94 -4.51 -5.83 22.92
N GLY A 95 -5.21 -6.97 22.95
CA GLY A 95 -6.66 -7.06 22.68
C GLY A 95 -6.99 -7.53 21.26
N ALA A 96 -6.00 -7.60 20.37
CA ALA A 96 -6.12 -8.23 19.05
C ALA A 96 -5.19 -9.45 18.93
N GLU A 97 -5.58 -10.40 18.09
CA GLU A 97 -4.67 -11.39 17.53
C GLU A 97 -3.87 -10.74 16.40
N VAL A 98 -2.56 -10.63 16.56
CA VAL A 98 -1.68 -9.93 15.62
C VAL A 98 -0.93 -10.92 14.75
N ILE A 99 -1.09 -10.80 13.44
CA ILE A 99 -0.30 -11.47 12.41
C ILE A 99 0.49 -10.39 11.69
N HIS A 100 1.78 -10.30 11.98
CA HIS A 100 2.64 -9.24 11.49
C HIS A 100 4.01 -9.78 11.11
N GLU A 101 4.50 -9.36 9.95
CA GLU A 101 5.84 -9.63 9.45
C GLU A 101 6.18 -8.54 8.41
N GLU A 102 7.30 -7.83 8.58
CA GLU A 102 7.81 -6.92 7.54
C GLU A 102 8.47 -7.73 6.41
N GLY A 103 8.22 -7.35 5.16
CA GLY A 103 8.79 -7.99 3.97
C GLY A 103 7.73 -8.67 3.09
N PRO A 104 6.90 -9.57 3.63
CA PRO A 104 5.69 -10.03 2.96
C PRO A 104 4.62 -8.94 2.84
N SER A 105 3.70 -9.12 1.90
CA SER A 105 2.48 -8.30 1.79
C SER A 105 1.40 -8.77 2.76
N ALA A 106 0.42 -7.92 3.06
CA ALA A 106 -0.71 -8.28 3.92
C ALA A 106 -1.56 -9.40 3.28
N SER A 107 -1.68 -9.44 1.96
CA SER A 107 -2.42 -10.52 1.27
C SER A 107 -1.69 -11.85 1.35
N GLU A 108 -0.36 -11.86 1.29
CA GLU A 108 0.44 -13.05 1.58
C GLU A 108 0.22 -13.53 3.02
N LEU A 109 0.33 -12.63 4.02
CA LEU A 109 0.11 -12.97 5.43
C LEU A 109 -1.31 -13.50 5.68
N THR A 110 -2.30 -12.89 5.03
CA THR A 110 -3.69 -13.34 5.07
C THR A 110 -3.84 -14.75 4.52
N TYR A 111 -3.18 -15.06 3.39
CA TYR A 111 -3.20 -16.41 2.81
C TYR A 111 -2.42 -17.42 3.65
N ARG A 112 -1.29 -17.06 4.25
CA ARG A 112 -0.58 -17.93 5.21
C ARG A 112 -1.49 -18.30 6.39
N LYS A 113 -2.29 -17.34 6.88
CA LYS A 113 -3.20 -17.54 8.02
C LYS A 113 -4.45 -18.36 7.68
N LEU A 114 -5.08 -18.07 6.54
CA LEU A 114 -6.42 -18.57 6.20
C LEU A 114 -6.45 -19.53 5.01
N GLY A 115 -5.35 -19.65 4.26
CA GLY A 115 -5.28 -20.41 3.01
C GLY A 115 -5.56 -21.90 3.18
N GLY A 116 -5.37 -22.47 4.37
CA GLY A 116 -5.78 -23.84 4.69
C GLY A 116 -7.30 -24.08 4.67
N LEU A 117 -8.10 -23.01 4.73
CA LEU A 117 -9.56 -23.05 4.60
C LEU A 117 -10.03 -22.87 3.15
N LEU A 118 -9.12 -22.62 2.22
CA LEU A 118 -9.41 -22.29 0.83
C LEU A 118 -8.86 -23.34 -0.13
N PRO A 119 -9.48 -23.53 -1.30
CA PRO A 119 -8.85 -24.25 -2.40
C PRO A 119 -7.47 -23.65 -2.74
N PRO A 120 -6.46 -24.46 -3.10
CA PRO A 120 -5.10 -23.97 -3.41
C PRO A 120 -5.06 -22.90 -4.51
N SER A 121 -6.08 -22.85 -5.37
CA SER A 121 -6.20 -21.85 -6.43
C SER A 121 -6.37 -20.42 -5.92
N TYR A 122 -6.78 -20.21 -4.67
CA TYR A 122 -6.84 -18.87 -4.06
C TYR A 122 -5.48 -18.24 -3.81
N SER A 123 -4.38 -19.01 -3.90
CA SER A 123 -3.02 -18.46 -3.85
C SER A 123 -2.80 -17.34 -4.87
N ARG A 124 -3.49 -17.38 -6.02
CA ARG A 124 -3.44 -16.30 -7.01
C ARG A 124 -3.95 -14.95 -6.50
N VAL A 125 -4.95 -14.95 -5.62
CA VAL A 125 -5.50 -13.70 -5.06
C VAL A 125 -4.47 -13.04 -4.15
N ALA A 126 -3.75 -13.82 -3.33
CA ALA A 126 -2.62 -13.32 -2.56
C ALA A 126 -1.46 -12.86 -3.46
N LEU A 127 -1.16 -13.60 -4.53
CA LEU A 127 -0.15 -13.16 -5.51
C LEU A 127 -0.50 -11.82 -6.16
N TYR A 128 -1.77 -11.56 -6.46
CA TYR A 128 -2.19 -10.27 -7.03
C TYR A 128 -1.88 -9.10 -6.08
N GLY A 129 -2.18 -9.25 -4.79
CA GLY A 129 -1.88 -8.22 -3.78
C GLY A 129 -0.37 -8.05 -3.61
N ALA A 130 0.36 -9.14 -3.41
CA ALA A 130 1.82 -9.13 -3.25
C ALA A 130 2.55 -8.46 -4.43
N ILE A 131 2.18 -8.78 -5.67
CA ILE A 131 2.77 -8.16 -6.87
C ILE A 131 2.42 -6.66 -6.93
N SER A 132 1.18 -6.30 -6.59
CA SER A 132 0.74 -4.90 -6.64
C SER A 132 1.44 -4.01 -5.62
N ASP A 133 1.92 -4.58 -4.52
CA ASP A 133 2.71 -3.88 -3.51
C ASP A 133 4.24 -4.04 -3.69
N TYR A 134 4.67 -4.54 -4.86
CA TYR A 134 6.08 -4.79 -5.21
C TYR A 134 6.79 -5.76 -4.25
N MET A 135 6.03 -6.70 -3.66
CA MET A 135 6.51 -7.71 -2.73
C MET A 135 6.61 -9.10 -3.36
N ASP A 136 6.94 -9.17 -4.64
CA ASP A 136 7.08 -10.40 -5.41
C ASP A 136 8.43 -11.12 -5.22
N TYR A 137 9.14 -10.77 -4.16
CA TYR A 137 10.49 -11.28 -3.85
C TYR A 137 10.53 -12.28 -2.69
N THR A 138 9.43 -12.49 -1.96
CA THR A 138 9.40 -13.45 -0.84
C THR A 138 9.53 -14.88 -1.34
N GLU A 139 10.07 -15.78 -0.49
CA GLU A 139 10.20 -17.20 -0.84
C GLU A 139 8.84 -17.87 -1.09
N TRP A 140 7.80 -17.43 -0.37
CA TRP A 140 6.44 -17.91 -0.63
C TRP A 140 5.94 -17.46 -2.00
N VAL A 141 6.10 -16.17 -2.37
CA VAL A 141 5.66 -15.68 -3.69
C VAL A 141 6.38 -16.43 -4.81
N LYS A 142 7.70 -16.60 -4.71
CA LYS A 142 8.48 -17.38 -5.69
C LYS A 142 7.94 -18.80 -5.84
N SER A 143 7.76 -19.52 -4.73
CA SER A 143 7.25 -20.90 -4.74
C SER A 143 5.79 -20.99 -5.23
N ALA A 144 4.95 -20.00 -4.92
CA ALA A 144 3.59 -19.94 -5.40
C ALA A 144 3.55 -19.66 -6.92
N LEU A 145 4.38 -18.73 -7.42
CA LEU A 145 4.50 -18.44 -8.85
C LEU A 145 5.02 -19.63 -9.67
N GLU A 146 5.84 -20.51 -9.11
CA GLU A 146 6.25 -21.77 -9.79
C GLU A 146 5.07 -22.72 -10.08
N LYS A 147 3.98 -22.60 -9.31
CA LYS A 147 2.76 -23.40 -9.48
C LYS A 147 1.77 -22.76 -10.46
N TRP A 148 2.06 -21.54 -10.92
CA TRP A 148 1.24 -20.78 -11.85
C TRP A 148 2.02 -20.42 -13.11
N ASP A 149 1.32 -20.10 -14.20
CA ASP A 149 1.98 -19.33 -15.26
C ASP A 149 2.10 -17.88 -14.80
N LYS A 150 3.33 -17.43 -14.51
CA LYS A 150 3.58 -16.07 -14.04
C LYS A 150 2.96 -15.00 -14.94
N ARG A 151 2.93 -15.18 -16.27
CA ARG A 151 2.41 -14.17 -17.20
C ARG A 151 0.92 -13.91 -16.96
N ILE A 152 0.17 -14.97 -16.66
CA ILE A 152 -1.25 -14.85 -16.31
C ILE A 152 -1.39 -14.09 -14.99
N VAL A 153 -0.60 -14.45 -13.97
CA VAL A 153 -0.69 -13.80 -12.66
C VAL A 153 -0.33 -12.31 -12.72
N TYR A 154 0.75 -11.95 -13.40
CA TYR A 154 1.17 -10.56 -13.58
C TYR A 154 0.16 -9.75 -14.42
N PHE A 155 -0.45 -10.35 -15.44
CA PHE A 155 -1.51 -9.69 -16.20
C PHE A 155 -2.70 -9.35 -15.30
N GLU A 156 -3.19 -10.32 -14.52
CA GLU A 156 -4.32 -10.12 -13.62
C GLU A 156 -4.00 -9.11 -12.50
N ALA A 157 -2.81 -9.19 -11.90
CA ALA A 157 -2.34 -8.19 -10.93
C ALA A 157 -2.29 -6.78 -11.55
N GLY A 158 -1.78 -6.67 -12.78
CA GLY A 158 -1.74 -5.41 -13.53
C GLY A 158 -3.13 -4.84 -13.85
N VAL A 159 -4.11 -5.70 -14.18
CA VAL A 159 -5.51 -5.28 -14.35
C VAL A 159 -6.08 -4.77 -13.04
N LEU A 160 -5.89 -5.52 -11.95
CA LEU A 160 -6.41 -5.15 -10.63
C LEU A 160 -5.84 -3.81 -10.16
N MET A 161 -4.52 -3.67 -10.14
CA MET A 161 -3.83 -2.47 -9.69
C MET A 161 -4.28 -1.23 -10.46
N GLN A 162 -4.29 -1.31 -11.80
CA GLN A 162 -4.65 -0.17 -12.65
C GLN A 162 -6.13 0.20 -12.54
N GLY A 163 -7.01 -0.81 -12.51
CA GLY A 163 -8.44 -0.58 -12.35
C GLY A 163 -8.79 0.04 -10.99
N LEU A 164 -8.14 -0.39 -9.91
CA LEU A 164 -8.33 0.18 -8.57
C LEU A 164 -7.77 1.60 -8.44
N GLU A 165 -6.64 1.92 -9.07
CA GLU A 165 -6.10 3.28 -9.12
C GLU A 165 -7.08 4.23 -9.81
N ARG A 166 -7.66 3.81 -10.94
CA ARG A 166 -8.68 4.60 -11.64
C ARG A 166 -9.95 4.78 -10.81
N ALA A 167 -10.33 3.76 -10.04
CA ALA A 167 -11.49 3.77 -9.15
C ALA A 167 -11.17 4.24 -7.73
N ARG A 168 -10.10 5.02 -7.51
CA ARG A 168 -9.57 5.32 -6.17
C ARG A 168 -10.61 5.76 -5.13
N LYS A 169 -11.62 6.54 -5.53
CA LYS A 169 -12.66 7.10 -4.63
C LYS A 169 -13.96 6.28 -4.60
N ASP A 170 -14.10 5.26 -5.44
CA ASP A 170 -15.34 4.48 -5.57
C ASP A 170 -15.29 3.25 -4.65
N HIS A 171 -15.61 3.45 -3.37
CA HIS A 171 -15.57 2.38 -2.37
C HIS A 171 -16.64 1.29 -2.63
N ASP A 172 -17.76 1.63 -3.26
CA ASP A 172 -18.79 0.64 -3.62
C ASP A 172 -18.29 -0.29 -4.72
N PHE A 173 -17.62 0.25 -5.73
CA PHE A 173 -16.98 -0.56 -6.75
C PHE A 173 -15.88 -1.45 -6.18
N LYS A 174 -15.03 -0.92 -5.30
CA LYS A 174 -13.99 -1.73 -4.64
C LYS A 174 -14.58 -2.88 -3.83
N ARG A 175 -15.74 -2.69 -3.19
CA ARG A 175 -16.47 -3.79 -2.52
C ARG A 175 -16.94 -4.85 -3.51
N ALA A 176 -17.43 -4.44 -4.68
CA ALA A 176 -17.78 -5.37 -5.75
C ALA A 176 -16.55 -6.15 -6.26
N VAL A 177 -15.37 -5.52 -6.32
CA VAL A 177 -14.10 -6.21 -6.64
C VAL A 177 -13.74 -7.22 -5.56
N VAL A 178 -13.87 -6.88 -4.27
CA VAL A 178 -13.67 -7.83 -3.17
C VAL A 178 -14.60 -9.04 -3.30
N ASP A 179 -15.88 -8.83 -3.59
CA ASP A 179 -16.85 -9.91 -3.77
C ASP A 179 -16.50 -10.82 -4.96
N HIS A 180 -16.07 -10.21 -6.06
CA HIS A 180 -15.64 -10.94 -7.24
C HIS A 180 -14.39 -11.81 -6.99
N LEU A 181 -13.38 -11.26 -6.32
CA LEU A 181 -12.17 -12.00 -5.95
C LEU A 181 -12.45 -13.06 -4.87
N ALA A 182 -13.40 -12.82 -3.97
CA ALA A 182 -13.82 -13.78 -2.94
C ALA A 182 -14.57 -14.99 -3.52
N GLU A 183 -15.01 -14.92 -4.77
CA GLU A 183 -15.52 -16.04 -5.56
C GLU A 183 -14.42 -16.69 -6.43
N ASN A 184 -13.17 -16.28 -6.22
CA ASN A 184 -12.01 -16.70 -7.00
C ASN A 184 -12.16 -16.37 -8.49
N ARG A 185 -12.84 -15.29 -8.88
CA ARG A 185 -12.87 -14.85 -10.28
C ARG A 185 -11.64 -13.98 -10.60
N THR A 186 -11.22 -13.96 -11.86
CA THR A 186 -10.02 -13.22 -12.27
C THR A 186 -10.34 -11.74 -12.50
N PRO A 187 -9.47 -10.80 -12.10
CA PRO A 187 -9.65 -9.36 -12.35
C PRO A 187 -10.13 -8.99 -13.76
N SER A 188 -9.51 -9.57 -14.79
CA SER A 188 -9.83 -9.35 -16.20
C SER A 188 -11.23 -9.79 -16.62
N SER A 189 -11.85 -10.70 -15.87
CA SER A 189 -13.22 -11.17 -16.13
C SER A 189 -14.30 -10.20 -15.62
N MET A 190 -13.93 -9.19 -14.83
CA MET A 190 -14.83 -8.09 -14.47
C MET A 190 -14.71 -6.97 -15.51
N GLU A 191 -15.67 -6.89 -16.43
CA GLU A 191 -15.67 -5.94 -17.56
C GLU A 191 -15.37 -4.49 -17.13
N ARG A 192 -16.04 -4.00 -16.07
CA ARG A 192 -15.81 -2.64 -15.56
C ARG A 192 -14.38 -2.46 -15.05
N LEU A 193 -13.81 -3.46 -14.37
CA LEU A 193 -12.44 -3.38 -13.86
C LEU A 193 -11.43 -3.37 -15.01
N MET A 194 -11.63 -4.24 -16.00
CA MET A 194 -10.78 -4.32 -17.20
C MET A 194 -10.79 -3.00 -17.98
N LYS A 195 -11.97 -2.39 -18.18
CA LYS A 195 -12.10 -1.09 -18.85
C LYS A 195 -11.35 0.02 -18.11
N LEU A 196 -11.51 0.09 -16.79
CA LEU A 196 -10.81 1.06 -15.96
C LEU A 196 -9.30 0.85 -15.99
N ALA A 197 -8.84 -0.40 -16.04
CA ALA A 197 -7.43 -0.73 -16.17
C ALA A 197 -6.85 -0.29 -17.52
N GLU A 198 -7.57 -0.49 -18.62
CA GLU A 198 -7.17 -0.03 -19.96
C GLU A 198 -7.04 1.51 -20.01
N GLU A 199 -8.03 2.24 -19.48
CA GLU A 199 -7.97 3.70 -19.38
C GLU A 199 -6.74 4.17 -18.57
N GLN A 200 -6.48 3.52 -17.44
CA GLN A 200 -5.35 3.86 -16.59
C GLN A 200 -4.01 3.50 -17.23
N ALA A 201 -3.94 2.43 -18.01
CA ALA A 201 -2.74 2.06 -18.77
C ALA A 201 -2.37 3.16 -19.77
N GLY A 202 -3.36 3.72 -20.48
CA GLY A 202 -3.13 4.86 -21.38
C GLY A 202 -2.61 6.11 -20.66
N ILE A 203 -3.13 6.41 -19.46
CA ILE A 203 -2.64 7.51 -18.62
C ILE A 203 -1.20 7.25 -18.16
N ASN A 204 -0.89 6.02 -17.75
CA ASN A 204 0.43 5.62 -17.29
C ASN A 204 1.48 5.77 -18.40
N GLU A 205 1.16 5.35 -19.63
CA GLU A 205 2.05 5.50 -20.78
C GLU A 205 2.27 6.99 -21.14
N ALA A 206 1.20 7.78 -21.15
CA ALA A 206 1.31 9.23 -21.38
C ALA A 206 2.17 9.92 -20.31
N LEU A 207 2.11 9.43 -19.06
CA LEU A 207 2.94 9.92 -17.96
C LEU A 207 4.42 9.63 -18.18
N VAL A 208 4.80 8.50 -18.80
CA VAL A 208 6.20 8.20 -19.14
C VAL A 208 6.79 9.33 -20.00
N GLY A 209 6.19 9.60 -21.16
CA GLY A 209 6.65 10.65 -22.07
C GLY A 209 6.51 12.07 -21.50
N TRP A 210 5.64 12.29 -20.51
CA TRP A 210 5.60 13.54 -19.76
C TRP A 210 6.81 13.65 -18.83
N VAL A 211 7.09 12.63 -18.02
CA VAL A 211 8.23 12.65 -17.07
C VAL A 211 9.55 12.82 -17.80
N GLU A 212 9.77 12.13 -18.93
CA GLU A 212 10.99 12.27 -19.74
C GLU A 212 11.27 13.73 -20.15
N ARG A 213 10.21 14.52 -20.41
CA ARG A 213 10.34 15.92 -20.85
C ARG A 213 10.54 16.92 -19.70
N TYR A 214 9.96 16.65 -18.54
CA TYR A 214 9.85 17.64 -17.45
C TYR A 214 10.65 17.30 -16.20
N VAL A 215 11.29 16.13 -16.14
CA VAL A 215 12.10 15.75 -14.98
C VAL A 215 13.30 16.68 -14.80
N ALA A 216 13.43 17.22 -13.59
CA ALA A 216 14.60 17.95 -13.14
C ALA A 216 15.47 17.06 -12.25
N LYS A 217 16.78 17.32 -12.21
CA LYS A 217 17.73 16.57 -11.37
C LYS A 217 18.61 17.53 -10.58
N ARG A 218 18.76 17.24 -9.29
CA ARG A 218 19.73 17.91 -8.39
C ARG A 218 20.47 16.82 -7.60
N GLY A 219 21.74 16.62 -7.94
CA GLY A 219 22.57 15.58 -7.35
C GLY A 219 21.94 14.18 -7.48
N GLY A 220 21.72 13.53 -6.33
CA GLY A 220 21.12 12.18 -6.26
C GLY A 220 19.59 12.14 -6.35
N VAL A 221 18.93 13.27 -6.59
CA VAL A 221 17.47 13.41 -6.55
C VAL A 221 16.95 13.88 -7.90
N ALA A 222 16.04 13.12 -8.48
CA ALA A 222 15.22 13.55 -9.61
C ALA A 222 13.82 13.92 -9.14
N PHE A 223 13.21 14.93 -9.74
CA PHE A 223 11.88 15.37 -9.33
C PHE A 223 11.05 15.96 -10.46
N VAL A 224 9.73 15.84 -10.32
CA VAL A 224 8.72 16.48 -11.15
C VAL A 224 7.66 17.14 -10.28
N VAL A 225 7.05 18.21 -10.80
CA VAL A 225 5.97 18.97 -10.12
C VAL A 225 4.72 18.96 -10.99
N ASN A 226 3.58 18.66 -10.39
CA ASN A 226 2.25 18.53 -11.01
C ASN A 226 2.20 17.54 -12.19
N PRO A 227 2.69 16.30 -12.04
CA PRO A 227 2.57 15.30 -13.11
C PRO A 227 1.09 14.97 -13.41
N PRO A 228 0.72 14.71 -14.68
CA PRO A 228 -0.65 14.40 -15.08
C PRO A 228 -1.03 12.93 -14.83
N GLY A 229 -0.75 12.41 -13.64
CA GLY A 229 -0.98 11.01 -13.28
C GLY A 229 -0.62 10.68 -11.83
N PRO A 230 -0.61 9.39 -11.47
CA PRO A 230 -0.34 8.98 -10.09
C PRO A 230 1.05 9.42 -9.63
N LEU A 231 1.11 10.15 -8.50
CA LEU A 231 2.38 10.67 -7.95
C LEU A 231 3.39 9.55 -7.64
N GLY A 232 2.93 8.40 -7.15
CA GLY A 232 3.79 7.25 -6.88
C GLY A 232 4.53 6.76 -8.12
N LEU A 233 3.80 6.62 -9.23
CA LEU A 233 4.37 6.21 -10.51
C LEU A 233 5.29 7.30 -11.08
N ALA A 234 4.87 8.56 -11.07
CA ALA A 234 5.67 9.69 -11.54
C ALA A 234 7.02 9.79 -10.79
N ALA A 235 7.03 9.56 -9.48
CA ALA A 235 8.25 9.54 -8.67
C ALA A 235 9.16 8.37 -9.06
N ASN A 236 8.60 7.17 -9.28
CA ASN A 236 9.38 6.02 -9.73
C ASN A 236 9.95 6.21 -11.13
N LEU A 237 9.17 6.79 -12.05
CA LEU A 237 9.62 7.13 -13.40
C LEU A 237 10.72 8.18 -13.38
N ALA A 238 10.56 9.25 -12.58
CA ALA A 238 11.59 10.28 -12.44
C ALA A 238 12.92 9.69 -11.94
N ARG A 239 12.85 8.75 -10.99
CA ARG A 239 14.00 7.98 -10.51
C ARG A 239 14.63 7.15 -11.62
N GLY A 240 13.83 6.29 -12.26
CA GLY A 240 14.30 5.29 -13.22
C GLY A 240 14.83 5.88 -14.53
N LEU A 241 14.12 6.84 -15.11
CA LEU A 241 14.49 7.46 -16.39
C LEU A 241 15.76 8.33 -16.29
N THR A 242 16.14 8.75 -15.08
CA THR A 242 17.33 9.59 -14.86
C THR A 242 18.47 8.87 -14.13
N ASP A 243 18.31 7.56 -13.88
CA ASP A 243 19.20 6.73 -13.07
C ASP A 243 19.57 7.42 -11.73
N SER A 244 18.59 8.05 -11.10
CA SER A 244 18.77 8.74 -9.82
C SER A 244 18.47 7.76 -8.67
N PRO A 245 19.18 7.83 -7.53
CA PRO A 245 18.85 7.03 -6.34
C PRO A 245 17.45 7.26 -5.81
N VAL A 246 16.99 8.52 -5.89
CA VAL A 246 15.67 8.93 -5.40
C VAL A 246 14.94 9.73 -6.47
N GLY A 247 13.65 9.44 -6.62
CA GLY A 247 12.70 10.22 -7.41
C GLY A 247 11.60 10.81 -6.54
N ILE A 248 11.16 12.02 -6.86
CA ILE A 248 10.09 12.75 -6.19
C ILE A 248 9.04 13.17 -7.22
N ALA A 249 7.78 13.02 -6.89
CA ALA A 249 6.69 13.70 -7.57
C ALA A 249 5.92 14.54 -6.56
N ALA A 250 5.74 15.81 -6.86
CA ALA A 250 5.02 16.75 -6.01
C ALA A 250 3.72 17.24 -6.70
N GLU A 251 2.64 17.34 -5.94
CA GLU A 251 1.39 17.99 -6.34
C GLU A 251 1.23 19.27 -5.51
N GLU A 252 0.94 20.39 -6.16
CA GLU A 252 0.63 21.66 -5.50
C GLU A 252 -0.77 21.65 -4.90
N ARG A 253 -0.87 22.00 -3.60
CA ARG A 253 -2.16 22.24 -2.94
C ARG A 253 -2.07 23.48 -2.06
N GLY A 254 -2.57 24.60 -2.55
CA GLY A 254 -2.38 25.90 -1.89
C GLY A 254 -0.89 26.20 -1.73
N ASP A 255 -0.46 26.43 -0.49
CA ASP A 255 0.94 26.77 -0.15
C ASP A 255 1.81 25.56 0.20
N ILE A 256 1.30 24.33 0.05
CA ILE A 256 2.04 23.11 0.31
C ILE A 256 2.23 22.27 -0.96
N TYR A 257 3.27 21.44 -0.94
CA TYR A 257 3.41 20.28 -1.80
C TYR A 257 2.98 19.02 -1.05
N VAL A 258 2.16 18.20 -1.71
CA VAL A 258 1.94 16.80 -1.35
C VAL A 258 2.86 15.96 -2.23
N MET A 259 3.79 15.22 -1.64
CA MET A 259 4.86 14.55 -2.35
C MET A 259 4.81 13.04 -2.16
N SER A 260 5.15 12.33 -3.23
CA SER A 260 5.47 10.91 -3.21
C SER A 260 6.95 10.72 -3.56
N LEU A 261 7.63 9.86 -2.82
CA LEU A 261 9.06 9.58 -2.97
C LEU A 261 9.26 8.09 -3.23
N ARG A 262 10.23 7.79 -4.11
CA ARG A 262 10.65 6.41 -4.43
C ARG A 262 12.16 6.33 -4.44
N SER A 263 12.73 5.29 -3.86
CA SER A 263 14.17 5.08 -3.83
C SER A 263 14.57 3.64 -4.11
N VAL A 264 15.85 3.48 -4.45
CA VAL A 264 16.55 2.19 -4.38
C VAL A 264 17.70 2.36 -3.40
N GLN A 265 17.78 1.49 -2.39
CA GLN A 265 18.85 1.44 -1.37
C GLN A 265 18.99 2.66 -0.44
N VAL A 266 18.12 3.67 -0.56
CA VAL A 266 18.12 4.84 0.35
C VAL A 266 16.93 4.72 1.29
N ASP A 267 17.17 4.77 2.59
CA ASP A 267 16.09 4.76 3.60
C ASP A 267 15.39 6.13 3.65
N LEU A 268 14.28 6.24 2.92
CA LEU A 268 13.47 7.44 2.88
C LEU A 268 12.78 7.73 4.20
N ASN A 269 12.37 6.69 4.94
CA ASN A 269 11.68 6.85 6.22
C ASN A 269 12.63 7.45 7.27
N GLN A 270 13.88 7.00 7.32
CA GLN A 270 14.89 7.56 8.20
C GLN A 270 15.11 9.05 7.92
N PHE A 271 15.31 9.43 6.65
CA PHE A 271 15.47 10.84 6.27
C PHE A 271 14.22 11.67 6.60
N LEU A 272 13.04 11.19 6.22
CA LEU A 272 11.79 11.93 6.38
C LEU A 272 11.42 12.15 7.84
N ARG A 273 11.64 11.16 8.72
CA ARG A 273 11.41 11.33 10.16
C ARG A 273 12.28 12.44 10.76
N ASP A 274 13.55 12.50 10.36
CA ASP A 274 14.45 13.55 10.80
C ASP A 274 14.03 14.93 10.26
N PHE A 275 13.80 15.02 8.95
CA PHE A 275 13.38 16.26 8.29
C PHE A 275 12.04 16.77 8.85
N ALA A 276 11.06 15.89 9.00
CA ALA A 276 9.74 16.19 9.55
C ALA A 276 9.83 16.81 10.94
N ARG A 277 10.67 16.23 11.81
CA ARG A 277 10.93 16.74 13.16
C ARG A 277 11.61 18.10 13.16
N ARG A 278 12.67 18.30 12.34
CA ARG A 278 13.42 19.57 12.29
C ARG A 278 12.59 20.73 11.74
N TYR A 279 11.75 20.47 10.74
CA TYR A 279 10.98 21.50 10.05
C TYR A 279 9.51 21.56 10.46
N SER A 280 9.09 20.72 11.42
CA SER A 280 7.69 20.62 11.88
C SER A 280 6.72 20.37 10.72
N VAL A 281 7.09 19.47 9.81
CA VAL A 281 6.29 19.04 8.66
C VAL A 281 5.85 17.57 8.81
N SER A 282 5.02 17.07 7.90
CA SER A 282 4.58 15.67 7.92
C SER A 282 5.33 14.86 6.87
N GLY A 283 5.85 13.69 7.23
CA GLY A 283 6.44 12.75 6.27
C GLY A 283 6.85 11.42 6.91
N GLY A 284 6.81 10.35 6.12
CA GLY A 284 7.12 8.99 6.57
C GLY A 284 6.65 7.95 5.56
N GLY A 285 6.97 6.68 5.83
CA GLY A 285 6.55 5.55 4.99
C GLY A 285 7.49 4.34 5.13
N HIS A 286 7.54 3.54 4.09
CA HIS A 286 8.49 2.43 3.94
C HIS A 286 9.88 2.94 3.57
N LYS A 287 10.90 2.08 3.72
CA LYS A 287 12.29 2.38 3.35
C LYS A 287 12.42 2.91 1.92
N ASN A 288 11.74 2.28 0.96
CA ASN A 288 11.87 2.58 -0.48
C ASN A 288 10.70 3.39 -1.07
N ALA A 289 9.63 3.61 -0.31
CA ALA A 289 8.44 4.33 -0.76
C ALA A 289 7.83 5.11 0.40
N ALA A 290 7.77 6.43 0.25
CA ALA A 290 7.30 7.30 1.33
C ALA A 290 6.57 8.53 0.80
N GLY A 291 5.85 9.21 1.69
CA GLY A 291 5.12 10.44 1.39
C GLY A 291 5.52 11.59 2.31
N ALA A 292 5.33 12.82 1.84
CA ALA A 292 5.55 14.02 2.63
C ALA A 292 4.57 15.15 2.27
N ARG A 293 4.30 16.02 3.23
CA ARG A 293 3.57 17.28 3.02
C ARG A 293 4.41 18.42 3.57
N ILE A 294 4.92 19.28 2.68
CA ILE A 294 5.82 20.38 3.05
C ILE A 294 5.35 21.71 2.47
N PRO A 295 5.58 22.86 3.14
CA PRO A 295 5.42 24.17 2.52
C PRO A 295 6.27 24.29 1.25
N LYS A 296 5.74 24.93 0.19
CA LYS A 296 6.46 25.11 -1.08
C LYS A 296 7.84 25.76 -0.90
N ARG A 297 7.94 26.73 0.02
CA ARG A 297 9.19 27.42 0.38
C ARG A 297 10.31 26.50 0.91
N LEU A 298 9.98 25.29 1.36
CA LEU A 298 10.95 24.31 1.86
C LEU A 298 11.38 23.30 0.79
N PHE A 299 10.83 23.35 -0.43
CA PHE A 299 11.09 22.32 -1.44
C PHE A 299 12.55 22.28 -1.87
N ASP A 300 13.16 23.42 -2.14
CA ASP A 300 14.59 23.47 -2.51
C ASP A 300 15.48 22.95 -1.38
N VAL A 301 15.21 23.37 -0.14
CA VAL A 301 15.91 22.89 1.06
C VAL A 301 15.76 21.37 1.21
N PHE A 302 14.56 20.85 1.00
CA PHE A 302 14.28 19.42 1.06
C PHE A 302 15.12 18.64 0.04
N VAL A 303 15.13 19.08 -1.22
CA VAL A 303 15.88 18.42 -2.29
C VAL A 303 17.39 18.47 -2.03
N GLU A 304 17.92 19.59 -1.53
CA GLU A 304 19.34 19.76 -1.20
C GLU A 304 19.78 18.88 -0.03
N GLU A 305 19.00 18.86 1.05
CA GLU A 305 19.31 18.03 2.21
C GLU A 305 19.22 16.55 1.88
N LEU A 306 18.22 16.14 1.10
CA LEU A 306 18.07 14.76 0.65
C LEU A 306 19.24 14.36 -0.26
N SER A 307 19.62 15.21 -1.22
CA SER A 307 20.78 14.95 -2.06
C SER A 307 22.07 14.83 -1.22
N SER A 308 22.22 15.67 -0.19
CA SER A 308 23.37 15.60 0.72
C SER A 308 23.38 14.32 1.57
N TYR A 309 22.20 13.88 2.04
CA TYR A 309 22.02 12.62 2.75
C TYR A 309 22.44 11.43 1.87
N ILE A 310 22.00 11.39 0.62
CA ILE A 310 22.39 10.36 -0.36
C ILE A 310 23.91 10.35 -0.59
N SER A 311 24.52 11.52 -0.77
CA SER A 311 25.97 11.63 -0.92
C SER A 311 26.72 11.07 0.30
N ARG A 312 26.28 11.38 1.53
CA ARG A 312 26.91 10.83 2.75
C ARG A 312 26.80 9.31 2.85
N LEU A 313 25.72 8.71 2.36
CA LEU A 313 25.59 7.25 2.33
C LEU A 313 26.54 6.60 1.32
N ARG A 314 26.81 7.26 0.20
CA ARG A 314 27.73 6.77 -0.84
C ARG A 314 29.21 6.93 -0.48
N TRP A 315 29.54 7.89 0.39
CA TRP A 315 30.92 8.21 0.80
C TRP A 315 31.20 7.96 2.29
N GLY A 316 30.23 7.39 3.01
CA GLY A 316 30.40 6.93 4.40
C GLY A 316 31.07 5.55 4.45
N PRO A 317 31.62 5.13 5.60
CA PRO A 317 32.28 3.84 5.72
C PRO A 317 31.24 2.71 5.70
N ALA A 318 30.92 2.18 4.52
CA ALA A 318 30.30 0.88 4.29
C ALA A 318 30.54 0.54 2.80
N PHE A 319 31.11 -0.59 2.38
CA PHE A 319 31.01 -1.97 2.84
C PHE A 319 32.34 -2.67 2.50
N SER A 320 33.12 -3.05 3.50
CA SER A 320 34.04 -4.18 3.34
C SER A 320 33.17 -5.45 3.33
N GLN A 321 33.23 -6.13 2.18
CA GLN A 321 32.64 -7.43 1.80
C GLN A 321 32.11 -8.31 2.93
#